data_AF-A0ABD1V4Q7-F1
#
_entry.id   AF-A0ABD1V4Q7-F1
#
_cell.length_a   1.000
_cell.length_b   1.000
_cell.length_c   1.000
_cell.angle_alpha   90.00
_cell.angle_beta   90.00
_cell.angle_gamma   90.00
#
_symmetry.space_group_name_H-M   'P 1'
#
loop_
_entity.id
_entity.type
_entity.pdbx_description
1 polymer ?
#
loop_
_entity_poly.entity_id
_entity_poly.type
_entity_poly.pdbx_seq_one_letter_code
_entity_poly.pdbx_strand_id
1 'polypeptide(L)'
;MNTTPTELERYYQFDHYSLIPPDEVENLDILQWWRLNERSYPVLSKMARDLLTVPVSTVASESAFSAANRVLDERRSRLKEDILEALVCVKDWLFADRRMQDKMSDDIAEDFKNLVIAED
;
A
#
# COMPACT_ATOMS: atom_id res chain seq x y z
N MET A 1 -37.13 -0.30 -23.81
CA MET A 1 -36.56 0.56 -22.75
C MET A 1 -35.06 0.59 -23.00
N ASN A 2 -34.48 1.74 -23.34
CA ASN A 2 -33.02 1.85 -23.49
C ASN A 2 -32.42 2.04 -22.10
N THR A 3 -32.05 0.95 -21.45
CA THR A 3 -31.31 1.00 -20.18
C THR A 3 -29.88 1.46 -20.48
N THR A 4 -29.45 2.52 -19.81
CA THR A 4 -28.04 2.91 -19.79
C THR A 4 -27.24 1.75 -19.18
N PRO A 5 -26.18 1.26 -19.86
CA PRO A 5 -25.40 0.15 -19.34
C PRO A 5 -24.74 0.53 -18.02
N THR A 6 -24.76 -0.38 -17.06
CA THR A 6 -24.08 -0.25 -15.78
C THR A 6 -22.58 -0.09 -15.98
N GLU A 7 -21.88 0.36 -14.94
CA GLU A 7 -20.42 0.47 -14.98
C GLU A 7 -19.72 -0.86 -15.27
N LEU A 8 -20.22 -1.95 -14.67
CA LEU A 8 -19.72 -3.31 -14.89
C LEU A 8 -19.96 -3.77 -16.33
N GLU A 9 -21.13 -3.50 -16.89
CA GLU A 9 -21.43 -3.81 -18.30
C GLU A 9 -20.53 -3.02 -19.25
N ARG A 10 -20.26 -1.73 -18.95
CA ARG A 10 -19.33 -0.92 -19.72
C ARG A 10 -17.90 -1.44 -19.64
N TYR A 11 -17.48 -1.96 -18.49
CA TYR A 11 -16.16 -2.60 -18.33
C TYR A 11 -16.06 -3.88 -19.18
N TYR A 12 -17.07 -4.76 -19.13
CA TYR A 12 -17.05 -6.00 -19.92
C TYR A 12 -17.22 -5.83 -21.43
N GLN A 13 -17.66 -4.65 -21.89
CA GLN A 13 -17.78 -4.35 -23.32
C GLN A 13 -16.45 -4.16 -24.03
N PHE A 14 -15.38 -3.85 -23.29
CA PHE A 14 -14.05 -3.60 -23.85
C PHE A 14 -13.05 -4.63 -23.36
N ASP A 15 -12.23 -5.11 -24.28
CA ASP A 15 -11.04 -5.88 -23.91
C ASP A 15 -9.93 -4.90 -23.51
N HIS A 16 -9.90 -4.58 -22.21
CA HIS A 16 -8.91 -3.66 -21.63
C HIS A 16 -7.49 -4.21 -21.68
N TYR A 17 -7.31 -5.53 -21.71
CA TYR A 17 -6.00 -6.17 -21.73
C TYR A 17 -5.33 -5.97 -23.09
N SER A 18 -6.09 -6.10 -24.18
CA SER A 18 -5.59 -5.89 -25.54
C SER A 18 -5.21 -4.43 -25.84
N LEU A 19 -5.61 -3.47 -24.99
CA LEU A 19 -5.22 -2.06 -25.12
C LEU A 19 -3.88 -1.75 -24.46
N ILE A 20 -3.32 -2.68 -23.68
CA ILE A 20 -2.04 -2.52 -23.02
C ILE A 20 -0.94 -3.04 -23.95
N PRO A 21 0.07 -2.22 -24.29
CA PRO A 21 1.21 -2.67 -25.07
C PRO A 21 1.86 -3.92 -24.44
N PRO A 22 2.25 -4.95 -25.22
CA PRO A 22 2.79 -6.20 -24.66
C PRO A 22 4.00 -6.01 -23.73
N ASP A 23 4.81 -4.99 -24.00
CA ASP A 23 5.97 -4.57 -23.22
C ASP A 23 5.61 -3.90 -21.88
N GLU A 24 4.40 -3.36 -21.75
CA GLU A 24 3.90 -2.76 -20.50
C GLU A 24 3.14 -3.76 -19.62
N VAL A 25 2.69 -4.90 -20.17
CA VAL A 25 1.91 -5.91 -19.42
C VAL A 25 2.72 -6.49 -18.24
N GLU A 26 4.00 -6.78 -18.45
CA GLU A 26 4.86 -7.37 -17.40
C GLU A 26 5.09 -6.41 -16.21
N ASN A 27 5.01 -5.10 -16.45
CA ASN A 27 5.21 -4.06 -15.44
C ASN A 27 3.92 -3.29 -15.11
N LEU A 28 2.77 -3.90 -15.38
CA LEU A 28 1.48 -3.26 -15.19
C LEU A 28 1.20 -3.04 -13.69
N ASP A 29 1.24 -1.78 -13.27
CA ASP A 29 0.65 -1.38 -11.99
C ASP A 29 -0.87 -1.34 -12.13
N ILE A 30 -1.51 -2.44 -11.71
CA ILE A 30 -2.96 -2.59 -11.76
C ILE A 30 -3.70 -1.55 -10.89
N LEU A 31 -3.12 -1.13 -9.77
CA LEU A 31 -3.72 -0.12 -8.89
C LEU A 31 -3.63 1.27 -9.55
N GLN A 32 -2.53 1.56 -10.22
CA GLN A 32 -2.38 2.77 -11.03
C GLN A 32 -3.36 2.78 -12.21
N TRP A 33 -3.57 1.65 -12.87
CA TRP A 33 -4.56 1.51 -13.94
C TRP A 33 -5.97 1.87 -13.45
N TRP A 34 -6.41 1.30 -12.31
CA TRP A 34 -7.72 1.63 -11.72
C TRP A 34 -7.83 3.09 -11.30
N ARG A 35 -6.74 3.68 -10.80
CA ARG A 35 -6.68 5.12 -10.46
C ARG A 35 -6.85 6.01 -11.70
N LEU A 36 -6.20 5.68 -12.82
CA LEU A 36 -6.32 6.43 -14.06
C LEU A 36 -7.75 6.34 -14.65
N ASN A 37 -8.42 5.21 -14.45
CA ASN A 37 -9.76 4.96 -14.98
C ASN A 37 -10.90 5.30 -14.00
N GLU A 38 -10.62 5.91 -12.84
CA GLU A 38 -11.62 6.24 -11.81
C GLU A 38 -12.77 7.12 -12.35
N ARG A 39 -12.49 8.02 -13.31
CA ARG A 39 -13.53 8.85 -13.94
C ARG A 39 -14.51 8.04 -14.78
N SER A 40 -14.03 7.01 -15.47
CA SER A 40 -14.84 6.13 -16.30
C SER A 40 -15.58 5.10 -15.44
N TYR A 41 -14.92 4.65 -14.38
CA TYR A 41 -15.35 3.60 -13.48
C TYR A 41 -15.28 4.02 -11.99
N PRO A 42 -16.16 4.93 -11.53
CA PRO A 42 -16.09 5.50 -10.17
C PRO A 42 -16.44 4.53 -9.04
N VAL A 43 -17.21 3.45 -9.30
CA VAL A 43 -17.59 2.45 -8.30
C VAL A 43 -16.62 1.28 -8.33
N LEU A 44 -16.32 0.74 -9.52
CA LEU A 44 -15.42 -0.39 -9.71
C LEU A 44 -13.99 -0.03 -9.32
N SER A 45 -13.51 1.19 -9.59
CA SER A 45 -12.16 1.60 -9.15
C SER A 45 -12.01 1.56 -7.63
N LYS A 46 -13.06 1.92 -6.88
CA LYS A 46 -13.07 1.82 -5.41
C LYS A 46 -13.09 0.38 -4.96
N MET A 47 -13.97 -0.45 -5.54
CA MET A 47 -14.01 -1.89 -5.23
C MET A 47 -12.69 -2.58 -5.56
N ALA A 48 -12.10 -2.27 -6.70
CA ALA A 48 -10.83 -2.85 -7.13
C ALA A 48 -9.69 -2.43 -6.21
N ARG A 49 -9.65 -1.16 -5.78
CA ARG A 49 -8.69 -0.73 -4.75
C ARG A 49 -8.87 -1.55 -3.48
N ASP A 50 -10.09 -1.63 -2.94
CA ASP A 50 -10.36 -2.33 -1.68
C ASP A 50 -10.01 -3.84 -1.76
N LEU A 51 -10.17 -4.47 -2.92
CA LEU A 51 -9.85 -5.89 -3.13
C LEU A 51 -8.36 -6.13 -3.41
N LEU A 52 -7.71 -5.27 -4.20
CA LEU A 52 -6.33 -5.47 -4.67
C LEU A 52 -5.28 -4.93 -3.69
N THR A 53 -5.64 -4.03 -2.77
CA THR A 53 -4.71 -3.54 -1.74
C THR A 53 -4.52 -4.50 -0.57
N VAL A 54 -5.36 -5.54 -0.45
CA VAL A 54 -5.21 -6.53 0.61
C VAL A 54 -3.98 -7.40 0.31
N PRO A 55 -2.99 -7.47 1.21
CA PRO A 55 -1.86 -8.36 1.03
C PRO A 55 -2.35 -9.81 0.92
N VAL A 56 -2.05 -10.47 -0.20
CA VAL A 56 -2.47 -11.87 -0.44
C VAL A 56 -1.69 -12.86 0.44
N SER A 57 -0.57 -12.45 1.05
CA SER A 57 0.30 -13.34 1.81
C SER A 57 0.49 -12.92 3.27
N THR A 58 0.70 -13.93 4.12
CA THR A 58 1.17 -13.76 5.50
C THR A 58 2.59 -13.23 5.59
N VAL A 59 3.33 -13.16 4.48
CA VAL A 59 4.71 -12.63 4.42
C VAL A 59 4.75 -11.17 4.84
N ALA A 60 3.71 -10.38 4.52
CA ALA A 60 3.61 -8.99 4.98
C ALA A 60 3.48 -8.91 6.52
N SER A 61 2.66 -9.78 7.12
CA SER A 61 2.57 -9.87 8.58
C SER A 61 3.88 -10.38 9.21
N GLU A 62 4.52 -11.40 8.64
CA GLU A 62 5.80 -11.93 9.15
C GLU A 62 6.93 -10.91 9.04
N SER A 63 6.96 -10.10 7.98
CA SER A 63 7.88 -8.97 7.82
C SER A 63 7.63 -7.90 8.89
N ALA A 64 6.37 -7.54 9.15
CA ALA A 64 6.01 -6.62 10.24
C ALA A 64 6.43 -7.16 11.62
N PHE A 65 6.21 -8.46 11.89
CA PHE A 65 6.65 -9.11 13.13
C PHE A 65 8.18 -9.21 13.23
N SER A 66 8.88 -9.48 12.13
CA SER A 66 10.34 -9.53 12.08
C SER A 66 10.95 -8.15 12.32
N ALA A 67 10.41 -7.11 11.70
CA ALA A 67 10.80 -5.72 11.95
C ALA A 67 10.54 -5.33 13.41
N ALA A 68 9.39 -5.68 13.97
CA ALA A 68 9.08 -5.47 15.39
C ALA A 68 10.06 -6.23 16.32
N ASN A 69 10.41 -7.47 16.00
CA ASN A 69 11.39 -8.25 16.77
C ASN A 69 12.81 -7.67 16.70
N ARG A 70 13.24 -7.13 15.55
CA ARG A 70 14.54 -6.46 15.43
C ARG A 70 14.58 -5.14 16.22
N VAL A 71 13.44 -4.47 16.40
CA VAL A 71 13.31 -3.30 17.30
C VAL A 71 13.41 -3.65 18.78
N LEU A 72 13.01 -4.87 19.15
CA LEU A 72 13.16 -5.37 20.51
C LEU A 72 14.62 -5.64 20.87
N ASP A 73 15.53 -5.76 19.89
CA ASP A 73 16.91 -6.12 20.15
C ASP A 73 17.80 -4.95 20.62
N GLU A 74 18.64 -5.28 21.59
CA GLU A 74 19.66 -4.53 22.34
C GLU A 74 19.35 -3.17 23.01
N ARG A 75 18.45 -2.30 22.50
CA ARG A 75 18.25 -0.94 23.09
C ARG A 75 16.96 -0.77 23.89
N ARG A 76 16.03 -1.73 23.85
CA ARG A 76 14.61 -1.49 24.20
C ARG A 76 13.90 -2.62 24.95
N SER A 77 14.62 -3.55 25.58
CA SER A 77 14.07 -4.65 26.41
C SER A 77 13.16 -4.24 27.59
N ARG A 78 12.86 -2.95 27.76
CA ARG A 78 11.99 -2.36 28.79
C ARG A 78 10.78 -1.60 28.23
N LEU A 79 10.61 -1.53 26.90
CA LEU A 79 9.40 -0.95 26.32
C LEU A 79 8.25 -1.93 26.45
N LYS A 80 7.10 -1.40 26.88
CA LYS A 80 5.85 -2.16 26.91
C LYS A 80 5.31 -2.34 25.49
N GLU A 81 4.59 -3.43 25.28
CA GLU A 81 4.04 -3.85 23.98
C GLU A 81 3.16 -2.76 23.34
N ASP A 82 2.37 -2.05 24.15
CA ASP A 82 1.51 -0.94 23.75
C ASP A 82 2.28 0.25 23.14
N ILE A 83 3.44 0.59 23.71
CA ILE A 83 4.29 1.66 23.21
C ILE A 83 4.98 1.23 21.92
N LEU A 84 5.37 -0.04 21.80
CA LEU A 84 5.98 -0.56 20.57
C LEU A 84 4.99 -0.53 19.41
N GLU A 85 3.75 -1.00 19.63
CA GLU A 85 2.68 -0.95 18.63
C GLU A 85 2.44 0.50 18.18
N ALA A 86 2.28 1.43 19.13
CA ALA A 86 2.08 2.84 18.82
C ALA A 86 3.23 3.42 17.98
N LEU A 87 4.49 3.07 18.27
CA LEU A 87 5.64 3.53 17.50
C LEU A 87 5.66 2.97 16.08
N VAL A 88 5.35 1.68 15.91
CA VAL A 88 5.29 1.04 14.59
C VAL A 88 4.15 1.66 13.76
N CYS A 89 2.95 1.81 14.34
CA CYS A 89 1.81 2.41 13.66
C CYS A 89 2.05 3.87 13.27
N VAL A 90 2.58 4.69 14.18
CA VAL A 90 2.87 6.10 13.89
C VAL A 90 3.91 6.23 12.78
N LYS A 91 4.94 5.37 12.79
CA LYS A 91 5.92 5.31 11.69
C LYS A 91 5.21 5.00 10.37
N ASP A 92 4.48 3.88 10.30
CA ASP A 92 3.76 3.46 9.09
C ASP A 92 2.85 4.56 8.55
N TRP A 93 2.09 5.23 9.42
CA TRP A 93 1.21 6.33 9.04
C TRP A 93 1.97 7.54 8.50
N LEU A 94 3.08 7.95 9.13
CA LEU A 94 3.90 9.07 8.66
C LEU A 94 4.59 8.79 7.32
N PHE A 95 4.95 7.53 7.05
CA PHE A 95 5.50 7.13 5.76
C PHE A 95 4.40 6.99 4.70
N ALA A 96 3.21 6.52 5.06
CA ALA A 96 2.04 6.49 4.18
C ALA A 96 1.62 7.90 3.74
N ASP A 97 1.57 8.86 4.67
CA ASP A 97 1.25 10.27 4.39
C ASP A 97 2.26 10.87 3.39
N ARG A 98 3.54 10.55 3.57
CA ARG A 98 4.62 10.97 2.67
C ARG A 98 4.73 10.15 1.38
N ARG A 99 3.92 9.10 1.20
CA ARG A 99 4.02 8.13 0.09
C ARG A 99 5.43 7.53 -0.05
N MET A 100 6.06 7.24 1.08
CA MET A 100 7.43 6.71 1.17
C MET A 100 7.49 5.30 1.76
N GLN A 101 6.39 4.55 1.78
CA GLN A 101 6.36 3.20 2.37
C GLN A 101 7.39 2.25 1.73
N ASP A 102 7.68 2.41 0.43
CA ASP A 102 8.73 1.62 -0.26
C ASP A 102 10.16 1.95 0.18
N LYS A 103 10.37 3.09 0.84
CA LYS A 103 11.68 3.50 1.40
C LYS A 103 11.85 3.08 2.86
N MET A 104 10.88 2.36 3.41
CA MET A 104 10.88 1.97 4.81
C MET A 104 12.03 1.02 5.08
N SER A 105 12.93 1.40 5.97
CA SER A 105 14.00 0.52 6.45
C SER A 105 13.42 -0.52 7.40
N ASP A 106 13.97 -1.73 7.35
CA ASP A 106 13.76 -2.75 8.40
C ASP A 106 14.25 -2.24 9.78
N ASP A 107 15.13 -1.23 9.80
CA ASP A 107 15.62 -0.57 11.01
C ASP A 107 14.79 0.67 11.33
N ILE A 108 13.78 0.47 12.17
CA ILE A 108 12.92 1.53 12.71
C ILE A 108 13.73 2.57 13.50
N ALA A 109 14.85 2.21 14.14
CA ALA A 109 15.65 3.16 14.90
C ALA A 109 16.38 4.15 13.99
N GLU A 110 16.87 3.69 12.84
CA GLU A 110 17.37 4.56 11.76
C GLU A 110 16.25 5.45 11.21
N ASP A 111 15.07 4.89 10.92
CA ASP A 111 13.93 5.66 10.42
C ASP A 111 13.51 6.78 11.39
N PHE A 112 13.47 6.51 12.71
CA PHE A 112 13.18 7.53 13.71
C PHE A 112 14.28 8.58 13.86
N LYS A 113 15.56 8.21 13.75
CA LYS A 113 16.66 9.20 13.74
C LYS A 113 16.49 10.15 12.56
N ASN A 114 16.20 9.61 11.37
CA ASN A 114 16.00 10.40 10.16
C ASN A 114 14.73 11.26 10.20
N LEU A 115 13.76 10.89 11.04
CA LEU A 115 12.56 11.67 11.30
C LEU A 115 12.82 12.91 12.17
N VAL A 116 13.85 12.87 13.02
CA VAL A 116 14.23 13.93 13.97
C VAL A 116 15.25 14.92 13.37
N ILE A 117 15.82 14.64 12.20
CA ILE A 117 16.84 15.52 11.55
C ILE A 117 16.22 16.61 10.66
N ALA A 118 14.89 16.83 10.73
CA ALA A 118 14.25 18.02 10.16
C ALA A 118 13.96 19.06 11.27
N GLU A 119 15.00 19.51 11.97
CA GLU A 119 14.98 20.78 12.69
C GLU A 119 15.80 21.79 11.86
N ASP A 120 15.21 22.96 11.60
CA ASP A 120 15.81 24.10 10.89
C ASP A 120 17.16 24.56 11.49
#